data_AF-A0A0A0D495-F1
#
_entry.id   AF-A0A0A0D495-F1
#
_cell.length_a   1.000
_cell.length_b   1.000
_cell.length_c   1.000
_cell.angle_alpha   90.00
_cell.angle_beta   90.00
_cell.angle_gamma   90.00
#
_symmetry.space_group_name_H-M   'P 1'
#
loop_
_entity.id
_entity.type
_entity.pdbx_description
1 polymer ?
#
loop_
_entity_poly.entity_id
_entity_poly.type
_entity_poly.pdbx_seq_one_letter_code
_entity_poly.pdbx_strand_id
1 'polypeptide(L)'
;GLVVLAVASLAFELNVGLVAMSVAVVLALVCPRGQKGAVDKISWSTVLLIGGVITYIGVLQKAGAVDYVGGGVSTMAAPLLGALLLCYVAGVVSAFASSVAVLGATIPLAVPLLMQGHLGVPGMVAAIAISTTIVDVSPFSTNGALVVANAHGIDRDAFFRQMLIYSGIVVLVGPLLAWLALVVPGLL
;
A
#
# COMPACT_ATOMS: atom_id res chain seq x y z
N GLY A 1 14.99 -22.01 -2.25
CA GLY A 1 14.53 -20.80 -1.55
C GLY A 1 13.14 -20.40 -2.00
N LEU A 2 13.03 -19.72 -3.14
CA LEU A 2 11.78 -19.15 -3.64
C LEU A 2 10.64 -20.17 -3.83
N VAL A 3 10.91 -21.35 -4.39
CA VAL A 3 9.89 -22.40 -4.55
C VAL A 3 9.35 -22.86 -3.19
N VAL A 4 10.22 -23.07 -2.21
CA VAL A 4 9.83 -23.45 -0.84
C VAL A 4 8.98 -22.36 -0.20
N LEU A 5 9.40 -21.08 -0.32
CA LEU A 5 8.63 -19.94 0.16
C LEU A 5 7.23 -19.92 -0.47
N ALA A 6 7.13 -20.04 -1.79
CA ALA A 6 5.86 -19.98 -2.53
C ALA A 6 4.93 -21.13 -2.14
N VAL A 7 5.41 -22.36 -2.12
CA VAL A 7 4.59 -23.53 -1.75
C VAL A 7 4.14 -23.45 -0.29
N ALA A 8 5.06 -23.13 0.62
CA ALA A 8 4.75 -23.01 2.05
C ALA A 8 3.73 -21.90 2.33
N SER A 9 3.85 -20.75 1.66
CA SER A 9 2.93 -19.62 1.89
C SER A 9 1.61 -19.74 1.15
N LEU A 10 1.59 -20.26 -0.08
CA LEU A 10 0.38 -20.27 -0.91
C LEU A 10 -0.44 -21.56 -0.77
N ALA A 11 0.21 -22.71 -0.62
CA ALA A 11 -0.48 -24.00 -0.51
C ALA A 11 -0.77 -24.39 0.94
N PHE A 12 0.12 -24.01 1.87
CA PHE A 12 -0.01 -24.32 3.29
C PHE A 12 -0.37 -23.10 4.16
N GLU A 13 -0.61 -21.94 3.54
CA GLU A 13 -0.99 -20.69 4.20
C GLU A 13 -0.06 -20.26 5.35
N LEU A 14 1.21 -20.70 5.31
CA LEU A 14 2.17 -20.37 6.35
C LEU A 14 2.59 -18.90 6.28
N ASN A 15 2.81 -18.29 7.45
CA ASN A 15 3.23 -16.89 7.54
C ASN A 15 4.48 -16.61 6.69
N VAL A 16 4.33 -15.76 5.68
CA VAL A 16 5.36 -15.46 4.69
C VAL A 16 6.65 -14.97 5.33
N GLY A 17 6.56 -14.12 6.36
CA GLY A 17 7.73 -13.59 7.07
C GLY A 17 8.51 -14.68 7.82
N LEU A 18 7.80 -15.54 8.55
CA LEU A 18 8.41 -16.67 9.27
C LEU A 18 9.06 -17.66 8.30
N VAL A 19 8.38 -17.98 7.19
CA VAL A 19 8.89 -18.89 6.17
C VAL A 19 10.13 -18.28 5.49
N ALA A 20 10.09 -16.99 5.14
CA ALA A 20 11.22 -16.29 4.54
C ALA A 20 12.45 -16.30 5.46
N MET A 21 12.27 -16.01 6.75
CA MET A 21 13.35 -16.07 7.75
C MET A 21 13.91 -17.48 7.90
N SER A 22 13.03 -18.48 8.00
CA SER A 22 13.43 -19.89 8.10
C SER A 22 14.23 -20.34 6.87
N VAL A 23 13.76 -20.01 5.66
CA VAL A 23 14.46 -20.28 4.41
C VAL A 23 15.81 -19.58 4.36
N ALA A 24 15.90 -18.32 4.81
CA ALA A 24 17.15 -17.58 4.87
C ALA A 24 18.16 -18.21 5.84
N VAL A 25 17.71 -18.69 7.01
CA VAL A 25 18.55 -19.40 7.99
C VAL A 25 19.04 -20.73 7.42
N VAL A 26 18.16 -21.54 6.83
CA VAL A 26 18.55 -22.82 6.20
C VAL A 26 19.55 -22.60 5.06
N LEU A 27 19.34 -21.58 4.22
CA LEU A 27 20.29 -21.23 3.16
C LEU A 27 21.63 -20.74 3.72
N ALA A 28 21.63 -20.05 4.87
CA ALA A 28 22.87 -19.65 5.56
C ALA A 28 23.72 -20.84 5.97
N LEU A 29 23.06 -21.90 6.47
CA LEU A 29 23.71 -23.11 6.96
C LEU A 29 24.21 -23.98 5.81
N VAL A 30 23.40 -24.14 4.75
CA VAL A 30 23.72 -25.04 3.62
C VAL A 30 24.64 -24.36 2.60
N CYS A 31 24.49 -23.06 2.37
CA CYS A 31 25.25 -22.32 1.36
C CYS A 31 25.79 -20.97 1.90
N PRO A 32 26.73 -21.00 2.87
CA PRO A 32 27.24 -19.78 3.53
C PRO A 32 27.96 -18.81 2.56
N ARG A 33 28.51 -19.33 1.44
CA ARG A 33 29.09 -18.47 0.40
C ARG A 33 28.06 -17.59 -0.30
N GLY A 34 26.83 -18.07 -0.47
CA GLY A 34 25.72 -17.31 -1.05
C GLY A 34 25.10 -16.29 -0.08
N GLN A 35 25.40 -16.37 1.21
CA GLN A 35 24.91 -15.43 2.23
C GLN A 35 25.64 -14.08 2.22
N LYS A 36 26.88 -14.06 1.72
CA LYS A 36 27.71 -12.84 1.69
C LYS A 36 27.03 -11.76 0.84
N GLY A 37 26.73 -10.62 1.45
CA GLY A 37 26.03 -9.50 0.81
C GLY A 37 24.51 -9.68 0.66
N ALA A 38 23.91 -10.76 1.19
CA ALA A 38 22.47 -10.97 1.13
C ALA A 38 21.70 -9.91 1.95
N VAL A 39 22.27 -9.46 3.07
CA VAL A 39 21.71 -8.42 3.94
C VAL A 39 21.67 -7.06 3.22
N ASP A 40 22.65 -6.78 2.37
CA ASP A 40 22.72 -5.55 1.58
C ASP A 40 21.67 -5.51 0.46
N LYS A 41 21.12 -6.68 0.10
CA LYS A 41 20.01 -6.80 -0.87
C LYS A 41 18.64 -6.57 -0.22
N ILE A 42 18.55 -6.43 1.09
CA ILE A 42 17.30 -6.09 1.78
C ILE A 42 16.99 -4.61 1.49
N SER A 43 15.74 -4.31 1.14
CA SER A 43 15.29 -2.93 0.95
C SER A 43 15.06 -2.23 2.30
N TRP A 44 16.16 -1.89 2.99
CA TRP A 44 16.11 -1.26 4.32
C TRP A 44 15.26 0.00 4.36
N SER A 45 15.29 0.82 3.32
CA SER A 45 14.43 1.99 3.18
C SER A 45 12.94 1.64 3.27
N THR A 46 12.52 0.53 2.67
CA THR A 46 11.13 0.05 2.73
C THR A 46 10.77 -0.40 4.14
N VAL A 47 11.65 -1.17 4.80
CA VAL A 47 11.43 -1.66 6.16
C VAL A 47 11.32 -0.49 7.15
N LEU A 48 12.23 0.47 7.07
CA LEU A 48 12.24 1.67 7.91
C LEU A 48 11.01 2.56 7.63
N LEU A 49 10.60 2.70 6.37
CA LEU A 49 9.39 3.45 6.01
C LEU A 49 8.15 2.80 6.62
N ILE A 50 7.95 1.50 6.41
CA ILE A 50 6.80 0.77 6.97
C ILE A 50 6.78 0.88 8.49
N GLY A 51 7.90 0.55 9.15
CA GLY A 51 8.01 0.63 10.60
C GLY A 51 7.78 2.03 11.15
N GLY A 52 8.35 3.05 10.49
CA GLY A 52 8.19 4.46 10.86
C GLY A 52 6.75 4.94 10.71
N VAL A 53 6.08 4.61 9.61
CA VAL A 53 4.68 4.98 9.37
C VAL A 53 3.75 4.29 10.38
N ILE A 54 3.92 2.98 10.63
CA ILE A 54 3.13 2.26 11.64
C ILE A 54 3.34 2.88 13.04
N THR A 55 4.58 3.22 13.38
CA THR A 55 4.90 3.88 14.66
C THR A 55 4.24 5.26 14.74
N TYR A 56 4.36 6.08 13.69
CA TYR A 56 3.74 7.40 13.62
C TYR A 56 2.22 7.32 13.73
N ILE A 57 1.58 6.35 13.07
CA ILE A 57 0.14 6.09 13.20
C ILE A 57 -0.21 5.71 14.64
N GLY A 58 0.58 4.84 15.28
CA GLY A 58 0.38 4.52 16.69
C GLY A 58 0.47 5.76 17.59
N VAL A 59 1.39 6.69 17.30
CA VAL A 59 1.48 7.99 18.00
C VAL A 59 0.25 8.84 17.73
N LEU A 60 -0.20 8.98 16.48
CA LEU A 60 -1.40 9.74 16.12
C LEU A 60 -2.68 9.17 16.75
N GLN A 61 -2.80 7.84 16.81
CA GLN A 61 -3.90 7.17 17.51
C GLN A 61 -3.86 7.49 19.00
N LYS A 62 -2.70 7.34 19.65
CA LYS A 62 -2.55 7.64 21.08
C LYS A 62 -2.74 9.12 21.42
N ALA A 63 -2.41 10.02 20.49
CA ALA A 63 -2.66 11.46 20.60
C ALA A 63 -4.13 11.83 20.37
N GLY A 64 -4.99 10.88 20.03
CA GLY A 64 -6.40 11.12 19.72
C GLY A 64 -6.60 11.89 18.41
N ALA A 65 -5.58 12.02 17.55
CA ALA A 65 -5.71 12.70 16.26
C ALA A 65 -6.63 11.91 15.31
N VAL A 66 -6.54 10.57 15.35
CA VAL A 66 -7.45 9.68 14.60
C VAL A 66 -8.88 9.82 15.11
N ASP A 67 -9.07 9.92 16.43
CA ASP A 67 -10.39 10.12 17.05
C ASP A 67 -10.93 11.54 16.83
N TYR A 68 -10.05 12.55 16.76
CA TYR A 68 -10.41 13.93 16.46
C TYR A 68 -10.88 14.09 15.01
N VAL A 69 -10.17 13.47 14.06
CA VAL A 69 -10.63 13.39 12.66
C VAL A 69 -11.91 12.56 12.58
N GLY A 70 -11.99 11.42 13.29
CA GLY A 70 -13.22 10.62 13.38
C GLY A 70 -14.41 11.37 13.98
N GLY A 71 -14.16 12.21 14.99
CA GLY A 71 -15.14 13.05 15.67
C GLY A 71 -15.55 14.28 14.85
N GLY A 72 -14.62 14.91 14.14
CA GLY A 72 -14.92 15.96 13.15
C GLY A 72 -15.69 15.43 11.93
N VAL A 73 -15.48 14.15 11.58
CA VAL A 73 -16.30 13.44 10.59
C VAL A 73 -17.63 13.00 11.20
N SER A 74 -17.75 12.75 12.51
CA SER A 74 -19.02 12.42 13.16
C SER A 74 -20.03 13.58 13.18
N THR A 75 -19.58 14.82 12.96
CA THR A 75 -20.45 15.98 12.70
C THR A 75 -20.75 16.18 11.20
N MET A 76 -20.03 15.48 10.31
CA MET A 76 -20.36 15.36 8.89
C MET A 76 -21.18 14.09 8.63
N ALA A 77 -22.39 14.26 8.15
CA ALA A 77 -23.34 13.19 7.85
C ALA A 77 -22.95 12.23 6.70
N ALA A 78 -21.70 11.75 6.58
CA ALA A 78 -21.32 10.80 5.53
C ALA A 78 -20.07 9.94 5.85
N PRO A 79 -20.22 8.76 6.49
CA PRO A 79 -19.19 7.71 6.54
C PRO A 79 -18.58 7.39 5.16
N LEU A 80 -19.40 7.51 4.12
CA LEU A 80 -19.03 7.47 2.71
C LEU A 80 -17.92 8.46 2.33
N LEU A 81 -17.98 9.70 2.82
CA LEU A 81 -16.96 10.71 2.57
C LEU A 81 -15.65 10.37 3.29
N GLY A 82 -15.73 9.86 4.53
CA GLY A 82 -14.56 9.36 5.26
C GLY A 82 -13.85 8.23 4.49
N ALA A 83 -14.63 7.28 3.95
CA ALA A 83 -14.09 6.20 3.12
C ALA A 83 -13.44 6.71 1.84
N LEU A 84 -14.04 7.70 1.18
CA LEU A 84 -13.48 8.34 -0.02
C LEU A 84 -12.16 9.04 0.29
N LEU A 85 -12.09 9.79 1.39
CA LEU A 85 -10.87 10.47 1.82
C LEU A 85 -9.75 9.48 2.11
N LEU A 86 -10.04 8.35 2.77
CA LEU A 86 -9.06 7.29 3.00
C LEU A 86 -8.55 6.68 1.68
N CYS A 87 -9.42 6.47 0.69
CA CYS A 87 -9.02 6.00 -0.64
C CYS A 87 -8.08 6.99 -1.33
N TYR A 88 -8.37 8.29 -1.27
CA TYR A 88 -7.51 9.33 -1.85
C TYR A 88 -6.19 9.49 -1.12
N VAL A 89 -6.18 9.48 0.22
CA VAL A 89 -4.94 9.51 1.00
C VAL A 89 -4.07 8.31 0.63
N ALA A 90 -4.66 7.12 0.53
CA ALA A 90 -3.93 5.93 0.11
C ALA A 90 -3.35 6.07 -1.30
N GLY A 91 -4.15 6.52 -2.28
CA GLY A 91 -3.69 6.69 -3.65
C GLY A 91 -2.64 7.79 -3.83
N VAL A 92 -2.82 8.96 -3.22
CA VAL A 92 -1.86 10.06 -3.33
C VAL A 92 -0.54 9.67 -2.68
N VAL A 93 -0.56 9.15 -1.45
CA VAL A 93 0.68 8.78 -0.75
C VAL A 93 1.37 7.63 -1.48
N SER A 94 0.63 6.64 -1.96
CA SER A 94 1.20 5.48 -2.65
C SER A 94 1.85 5.82 -3.98
N ALA A 95 1.36 6.84 -4.70
CA ALA A 95 2.01 7.32 -5.92
C ALA A 95 3.47 7.75 -5.73
N PHE A 96 3.89 8.04 -4.49
CA PHE A 96 5.25 8.46 -4.13
C PHE A 96 5.95 7.53 -3.13
N ALA A 97 5.25 6.50 -2.64
CA ALA A 97 5.70 5.65 -1.55
C ALA A 97 5.58 4.16 -1.92
N SER A 98 5.79 3.29 -0.93
CA SER A 98 5.54 1.86 -1.11
C SER A 98 4.06 1.56 -0.93
N SER A 99 3.43 0.94 -1.93
CA SER A 99 2.02 0.54 -1.90
C SER A 99 1.72 -0.43 -0.76
N VAL A 100 2.67 -1.32 -0.43
CA VAL A 100 2.54 -2.23 0.72
C VAL A 100 2.57 -1.45 2.05
N ALA A 101 3.44 -0.45 2.17
CA ALA A 101 3.54 0.38 3.36
C ALA A 101 2.28 1.20 3.59
N VAL A 102 1.78 1.83 2.53
CA VAL A 102 0.57 2.64 2.57
C VAL A 102 -0.65 1.78 2.88
N LEU A 103 -0.77 0.59 2.30
CA LEU A 103 -1.85 -0.33 2.62
C LEU A 103 -1.83 -0.75 4.10
N GLY A 104 -0.66 -1.13 4.63
CA GLY A 104 -0.48 -1.49 6.04
C GLY A 104 -0.77 -0.35 7.02
N ALA A 105 -0.62 0.90 6.55
CA ALA A 105 -0.88 2.12 7.30
C ALA A 105 -2.37 2.52 7.24
N THR A 106 -2.99 2.48 6.06
CA THR A 106 -4.34 2.99 5.84
C THR A 106 -5.42 2.03 6.34
N ILE A 107 -5.20 0.71 6.33
CA ILE A 107 -6.19 -0.25 6.83
C ILE A 107 -6.50 -0.04 8.33
N PRO A 108 -5.52 0.07 9.24
CA PRO A 108 -5.78 0.40 10.64
C PRO A 108 -6.51 1.73 10.84
N LEU A 109 -6.25 2.73 9.99
CA LEU A 109 -6.94 4.02 10.02
C LEU A 109 -8.41 3.91 9.59
N ALA A 110 -8.76 2.90 8.78
CA ALA A 110 -10.14 2.62 8.38
C ALA A 110 -10.93 1.88 9.47
N VAL A 111 -10.27 1.21 10.43
CA VAL A 111 -10.94 0.39 11.47
C VAL A 111 -11.97 1.20 12.29
N PRO A 112 -11.66 2.40 12.82
CA PRO A 112 -12.64 3.19 13.57
C PRO A 112 -13.89 3.54 12.74
N LEU A 113 -13.72 3.80 11.44
CA LEU A 113 -14.82 4.08 10.52
C LEU A 113 -15.67 2.83 10.25
N LEU A 114 -15.03 1.67 10.10
CA LEU A 114 -15.69 0.38 9.92
C LEU A 114 -16.47 -0.07 11.16
N MET A 115 -15.95 0.21 12.35
CA MET A 115 -16.60 -0.13 13.63
C MET A 115 -17.92 0.60 13.87
N GLN A 116 -18.18 1.70 13.13
CA GLN A 116 -19.49 2.36 13.16
C GLN A 116 -20.59 1.51 12.50
N GLY A 117 -20.23 0.50 11.69
CA GLY A 117 -21.17 -0.46 11.11
C GLY A 117 -21.88 0.00 9.83
N HIS A 118 -21.54 1.18 9.31
CA HIS A 118 -22.22 1.78 8.14
C HIS A 118 -21.58 1.41 6.79
N LEU A 119 -20.45 0.69 6.80
CA LEU A 119 -19.66 0.38 5.61
C LEU A 119 -19.32 -1.12 5.57
N GLY A 120 -19.44 -1.73 4.39
CA GLY A 120 -18.98 -3.10 4.16
C GLY A 120 -17.46 -3.22 4.29
N VAL A 121 -16.99 -4.01 5.26
CA VAL A 121 -15.56 -4.26 5.50
C VAL A 121 -14.82 -4.76 4.24
N PRO A 122 -15.33 -5.77 3.49
CA PRO A 122 -14.62 -6.26 2.31
C PRO A 122 -14.51 -5.19 1.21
N GLY A 123 -15.58 -4.43 0.99
CA GLY A 123 -15.63 -3.36 0.00
C GLY A 123 -14.66 -2.23 0.31
N MET A 124 -14.57 -1.82 1.57
CA MET A 124 -13.63 -0.80 2.02
C MET A 124 -12.17 -1.24 1.90
N VAL A 125 -11.85 -2.46 2.34
CA VAL A 125 -10.49 -3.02 2.24
C VAL A 125 -10.08 -3.16 0.78
N ALA A 126 -10.97 -3.65 -0.08
CA ALA A 126 -10.72 -3.76 -1.52
C ALA A 126 -10.54 -2.38 -2.18
N ALA A 127 -11.38 -1.39 -1.83
CA ALA A 127 -11.26 -0.03 -2.36
C ALA A 127 -9.93 0.63 -1.97
N ILE A 128 -9.49 0.48 -0.71
CA ILE A 128 -8.17 0.95 -0.27
C ILE A 128 -7.07 0.21 -1.05
N ALA A 129 -7.14 -1.12 -1.18
CA ALA A 129 -6.14 -1.91 -1.88
C ALA A 129 -5.98 -1.48 -3.35
N ILE A 130 -7.08 -1.26 -4.05
CA ILE A 130 -7.07 -0.76 -5.43
C ILE A 130 -6.53 0.66 -5.48
N SER A 131 -7.04 1.56 -4.63
CA SER A 131 -6.60 2.97 -4.61
C SER A 131 -5.11 3.10 -4.37
N THR A 132 -4.56 2.23 -3.52
CA THR A 132 -3.14 2.18 -3.17
C THR A 132 -2.29 1.62 -4.32
N THR A 133 -2.79 0.69 -5.14
CA THR A 133 -1.97 -0.02 -6.14
C THR A 133 -2.12 0.51 -7.56
N ILE A 134 -3.31 1.02 -7.93
CA ILE A 134 -3.58 1.52 -9.28
C ILE A 134 -2.69 2.71 -9.65
N VAL A 135 -2.23 3.46 -8.64
CA VAL A 135 -1.34 4.63 -8.77
C VAL A 135 0.13 4.26 -8.98
N ASP A 136 0.49 2.98 -8.97
CA ASP A 136 1.86 2.50 -9.24
C ASP A 136 2.32 2.81 -10.68
N VAL A 137 1.42 3.29 -11.54
CA VAL A 137 1.76 3.86 -12.86
C VAL A 137 2.59 5.15 -12.75
N SER A 138 2.66 5.74 -11.55
CA SER A 138 3.50 6.89 -11.22
C SER A 138 4.96 6.68 -11.63
N PRO A 139 5.60 7.65 -12.31
CA PRO A 139 7.03 7.56 -12.63
C PRO A 139 7.91 7.63 -11.37
N PHE A 140 7.33 7.93 -10.20
CA PHE A 140 8.00 7.90 -8.90
C PHE A 140 7.91 6.55 -8.20
N SER A 141 7.04 5.64 -8.66
CA SER A 141 6.96 4.28 -8.12
C SER A 141 8.14 3.44 -8.62
N THR A 142 8.43 2.33 -7.94
CA THR A 142 9.44 1.37 -8.41
C THR A 142 9.15 0.87 -9.83
N ASN A 143 7.87 0.57 -10.12
CA ASN A 143 7.46 0.06 -11.43
C ASN A 143 7.58 1.15 -12.51
N GLY A 144 7.12 2.37 -12.22
CA GLY A 144 7.19 3.46 -13.18
C GLY A 144 8.61 3.95 -13.43
N ALA A 145 9.46 4.00 -12.41
CA ALA A 145 10.87 4.35 -12.56
C ALA A 145 11.61 3.35 -13.47
N LEU A 146 11.30 2.06 -13.35
CA LEU A 146 11.84 1.03 -14.26
C LEU A 146 11.38 1.24 -15.70
N VAL A 147 10.11 1.60 -15.91
CA VAL A 147 9.57 1.89 -17.25
C VAL A 147 10.27 3.08 -17.89
N VAL A 148 10.46 4.18 -17.14
CA VAL A 148 11.19 5.37 -17.62
C VAL A 148 12.65 5.04 -17.92
N ALA A 149 13.31 4.27 -17.04
CA ALA A 149 14.71 3.88 -17.23
C ALA A 149 14.93 2.99 -18.48
N ASN A 150 13.95 2.14 -18.80
CA ASN A 150 13.99 1.25 -19.96
C ASN A 150 13.36 1.86 -21.23
N ALA A 151 13.01 3.14 -21.23
CA ALA A 151 12.55 3.84 -22.43
C ALA A 151 13.72 4.07 -23.41
N HIS A 152 13.67 3.38 -24.57
CA HIS A 152 14.67 3.43 -25.64
C HIS A 152 14.02 3.98 -26.93
N GLY A 153 14.76 4.81 -27.68
CA GLY A 153 14.30 5.33 -28.97
C GLY A 153 13.18 6.38 -28.89
N ILE A 154 12.88 6.90 -27.69
CA ILE A 154 11.91 7.97 -27.45
C ILE A 154 12.52 9.09 -26.61
N ASP A 155 11.96 10.29 -26.71
CA ASP A 155 12.31 11.42 -25.84
C ASP A 155 11.88 11.12 -24.40
N ARG A 156 12.87 11.00 -23.50
CA ARG A 156 12.65 10.65 -22.10
C ARG A 156 11.95 11.74 -21.31
N ASP A 157 12.20 13.01 -21.63
CA ASP A 157 11.60 14.13 -20.90
C ASP A 157 10.12 14.26 -21.28
N ALA A 158 9.81 14.11 -22.57
CA ALA A 158 8.44 14.05 -23.04
C ALA A 158 7.69 12.84 -22.46
N PHE A 159 8.32 11.65 -22.46
CA PHE A 159 7.73 10.43 -21.90
C PHE A 159 7.48 10.53 -20.40
N PHE A 160 8.43 11.06 -19.63
CA PHE A 160 8.28 11.30 -18.19
C PHE A 160 7.12 12.26 -17.90
N ARG A 161 7.02 13.37 -18.65
CA ARG A 161 5.90 14.31 -18.53
C ARG A 161 4.56 13.67 -18.86
N GLN A 162 4.51 12.79 -19.86
CA GLN A 162 3.29 12.05 -20.21
C GLN A 162 2.89 11.07 -19.10
N MET A 163 3.85 10.34 -18.52
CA MET A 163 3.61 9.48 -17.34
C MET A 163 3.13 10.29 -16.13
N LEU A 164 3.68 11.47 -15.88
CA LEU A 164 3.22 12.35 -14.80
C LEU A 164 1.75 12.76 -14.98
N ILE A 165 1.37 13.20 -16.18
CA ILE A 165 -0.02 13.60 -16.47
C ILE A 165 -0.95 12.40 -16.31
N TYR A 166 -0.58 11.26 -16.89
CA TYR A 166 -1.34 10.02 -16.79
C TYR A 166 -1.53 9.60 -15.32
N SER A 167 -0.47 9.66 -14.52
CA SER A 167 -0.51 9.30 -13.10
C SER A 167 -1.37 10.27 -12.31
N GLY A 168 -1.33 11.57 -12.61
CA GLY A 168 -2.25 12.56 -12.03
C GLY A 168 -3.72 12.23 -12.31
N ILE A 169 -4.04 11.81 -13.54
CA ILE A 169 -5.40 11.37 -13.90
C ILE A 169 -5.78 10.11 -13.12
N VAL A 170 -4.89 9.12 -13.02
CA VAL A 170 -5.16 7.87 -12.30
C VAL A 170 -5.32 8.11 -10.79
N VAL A 171 -4.51 8.98 -10.18
CA VAL A 171 -4.66 9.39 -8.77
C VAL A 171 -5.98 10.12 -8.53
N LEU A 172 -6.44 10.92 -9.50
CA LEU A 172 -7.72 11.62 -9.41
C LEU A 172 -8.92 10.66 -9.58
N VAL A 173 -8.88 9.79 -10.58
CA VAL A 173 -10.04 9.01 -11.01
C VAL A 173 -10.08 7.63 -10.35
N GLY A 174 -8.94 6.97 -10.19
CA GLY A 174 -8.83 5.59 -9.69
C GLY A 174 -9.46 5.40 -8.30
N PRO A 175 -9.07 6.17 -7.28
CA PRO A 175 -9.67 6.10 -5.95
C PRO A 175 -11.17 6.37 -5.94
N LEU A 176 -11.64 7.33 -6.75
CA LEU A 176 -13.05 7.65 -6.87
C LEU A 176 -13.84 6.47 -7.45
N LEU A 177 -13.33 5.84 -8.51
CA LEU A 177 -13.97 4.68 -9.12
C LEU A 177 -13.96 3.46 -8.20
N ALA A 178 -12.86 3.20 -7.51
CA ALA A 178 -12.76 2.11 -6.55
C ALA A 178 -13.78 2.29 -5.40
N TRP A 179 -13.87 3.51 -4.87
CA TRP A 179 -14.87 3.85 -3.86
C TRP A 179 -16.30 3.72 -4.38
N LEU A 180 -16.61 4.28 -5.56
CA LEU A 180 -17.94 4.19 -6.19
C LEU A 180 -18.37 2.74 -6.44
N ALA A 181 -17.44 1.87 -6.85
CA ALA A 181 -17.75 0.50 -7.23
C ALA A 181 -17.81 -0.46 -6.04
N LEU A 182 -17.07 -0.20 -4.96
CA LEU A 182 -16.88 -1.18 -3.87
C LEU A 182 -17.39 -0.71 -2.51
N VAL A 183 -17.43 0.60 -2.26
CA VAL A 183 -17.87 1.15 -0.97
C VAL A 183 -19.33 1.59 -1.03
N VAL A 184 -19.71 2.31 -2.08
CA VAL A 184 -21.10 2.80 -2.25
C VAL A 184 -22.13 1.67 -2.31
N PRO A 185 -21.92 0.56 -3.05
CA PRO A 185 -22.92 -0.50 -3.13
C PRO A 185 -23.05 -1.31 -1.84
N GLY A 186 -22.02 -1.31 -0.99
CA GLY A 186 -22.01 -2.02 0.29
C GLY A 186 -22.82 -1.34 1.40
N LEU A 187 -23.58 -0.29 1.08
CA LEU A 187 -24.51 0.41 1.97
C LEU A 187 -25.95 -0.11 1.86
N LEU A 188 -26.24 -0.95 0.86
CA LEU A 188 -27.54 -1.62 0.63
C LEU A 188 -27.57 -2.99 1.31
#